data_AF-A0A925EBA7-F1
#
_entry.id   AF-A0A925EBA7-F1
#
_cell.length_a   1.000
_cell.length_b   1.000
_cell.length_c   1.000
_cell.angle_alpha   90.00
_cell.angle_beta   90.00
_cell.angle_gamma   90.00
#
_symmetry.space_group_name_H-M   'P 1'
#
loop_
_entity.id
_entity.type
_entity.pdbx_description
1 polymer ?
#
loop_
_entity_poly.entity_id
_entity_poly.type
_entity_poly.pdbx_seq_one_letter_code
_entity_poly.pdbx_strand_id
1 'polypeptide(L)'
;MAAANNEMKLYFGKIEIGALENKQILSTGMTKDDAVFFPMSESNTRFVHYPDCQQLIIWLTHPGREYGRATLRDTKNKKVVEEWSVTDRLNGSIQVVWDTLPVAPGAYSIEIEWKNGWQHQISFVKYKENDTPPLKDPVIPANNKEEKTQAPIQYRDGFGNEIENEDMVLREKLIKDIARKFTRHIEYEGNVRAGTIIYTDGEVRIEFSHEMGGGNCMFYIDIPSEQQWEMQTKTALAARKEILEFVALRV
;
A
#
# COMPACT_ATOMS: atom_id res chain seq x y z
N MET A 1 42.46 11.26 -25.94
CA MET A 1 41.89 11.13 -24.57
C MET A 1 40.67 10.24 -24.67
N ALA A 2 40.79 8.97 -24.29
CA ALA A 2 39.67 8.05 -24.31
C ALA A 2 38.74 8.39 -23.13
N ALA A 3 37.51 8.80 -23.42
CA ALA A 3 36.46 8.85 -22.42
C ALA A 3 36.20 7.41 -21.97
N ALA A 4 36.60 7.08 -20.75
CA ALA A 4 36.22 5.82 -20.14
C ALA A 4 34.70 5.84 -19.99
N ASN A 5 34.00 5.10 -20.85
CA ASN A 5 32.60 4.72 -20.62
C ASN A 5 32.59 3.94 -19.30
N ASN A 6 32.25 4.63 -18.21
CA ASN A 6 31.99 4.02 -16.93
C ASN A 6 30.65 3.29 -17.09
N GLU A 7 30.68 2.04 -17.55
CA GLU A 7 29.50 1.18 -17.60
C GLU A 7 28.86 1.19 -16.21
N MET A 8 27.68 1.80 -16.12
CA MET A 8 26.94 1.90 -14.87
C MET A 8 26.45 0.50 -14.53
N LYS A 9 27.17 -0.18 -13.64
CA LYS A 9 26.83 -1.54 -13.22
C LYS A 9 25.50 -1.49 -12.46
N LEU A 10 24.52 -2.22 -12.99
CA LEU A 10 23.21 -2.39 -12.36
C LEU A 10 23.27 -3.63 -11.45
N TYR A 11 22.79 -3.48 -10.23
CA TYR A 11 22.76 -4.55 -9.25
C TYR A 11 21.34 -4.80 -8.80
N PHE A 12 20.76 -5.90 -9.26
CA PHE A 12 19.48 -6.39 -8.75
C PHE A 12 19.67 -7.13 -7.43
N GLY A 13 18.60 -7.19 -6.64
CA GLY A 13 18.68 -7.62 -5.25
C GLY A 13 17.54 -7.16 -4.34
N LYS A 14 17.51 -7.69 -3.13
CA LYS A 14 16.54 -7.32 -2.11
C LYS A 14 17.21 -6.41 -1.07
N ILE A 15 16.51 -5.37 -0.64
CA ILE A 15 16.94 -4.54 0.49
C ILE A 15 16.15 -4.93 1.73
N GLU A 16 16.87 -5.11 2.82
CA GLU A 16 16.31 -5.27 4.17
C GLU A 16 16.69 -4.05 5.01
N ILE A 17 15.68 -3.36 5.51
CA ILE A 17 15.88 -2.28 6.47
C ILE A 17 16.25 -2.89 7.81
N GLY A 18 17.39 -2.44 8.34
CA GLY A 18 17.91 -2.80 9.66
C GLY A 18 17.39 -1.84 10.71
N ALA A 19 18.29 -1.05 11.30
CA ALA A 19 17.97 -0.10 12.36
C ALA A 19 17.78 1.33 11.85
N LEU A 20 16.94 2.09 12.53
CA LEU A 20 16.77 3.52 12.33
C LEU A 20 17.08 4.27 13.63
N GLU A 21 18.04 5.19 13.58
CA GLU A 21 18.46 6.01 14.71
C GLU A 21 18.21 7.48 14.42
N ASN A 22 17.80 8.23 15.44
CA ASN A 22 17.66 9.68 15.36
C ASN A 22 18.70 10.31 16.30
N LYS A 23 19.61 11.15 15.78
CA LYS A 23 20.71 11.75 16.53
C LYS A 23 20.64 13.27 16.49
N GLN A 24 20.94 13.90 17.61
CA GLN A 24 21.15 15.35 17.67
C GLN A 24 22.64 15.63 17.48
N ILE A 25 23.00 16.35 16.42
CA ILE A 25 24.38 16.67 16.05
C ILE A 25 24.81 18.03 16.61
N LEU A 26 23.87 18.97 16.73
CA LEU A 26 24.14 20.31 17.23
C LEU A 26 23.32 20.60 18.49
N SER A 27 24.00 20.88 19.60
CA SER A 27 23.43 21.57 20.76
C SER A 27 23.37 23.07 20.48
N THR A 28 22.80 23.48 19.35
CA THR A 28 22.51 24.90 19.13
C THR A 28 21.39 25.28 20.08
N GLY A 29 21.63 26.29 20.92
CA GLY A 29 20.72 26.74 21.97
C GLY A 29 19.31 27.00 21.44
N MET A 30 18.48 25.97 21.45
CA MET A 30 17.09 26.04 21.08
C MET A 30 16.37 26.83 22.16
N THR A 31 15.85 27.99 21.75
CA THR A 31 14.78 28.68 22.46
C THR A 31 13.58 27.74 22.56
N LYS A 32 12.86 27.80 23.69
CA LYS A 32 11.78 26.87 24.08
C LYS A 32 10.58 26.77 23.11
N ASP A 33 10.59 27.51 21.99
CA ASP A 33 9.52 27.60 21.00
C ASP A 33 9.84 26.90 19.65
N ASP A 34 10.99 26.23 19.53
CA ASP A 34 11.47 25.72 18.23
C ASP A 34 11.12 24.23 17.96
N ALA A 35 10.19 24.02 17.02
CA ALA A 35 9.82 22.78 16.31
C ALA A 35 9.68 21.48 17.13
N VAL A 36 8.44 20.99 17.26
CA VAL A 36 8.15 19.64 17.78
C VAL A 36 8.93 18.61 16.95
N PHE A 37 9.94 18.00 17.55
CA PHE A 37 10.71 16.93 16.93
C PHE A 37 9.85 15.67 16.81
N PHE A 38 9.59 15.24 15.59
CA PHE A 38 8.95 13.95 15.33
C PHE A 38 10.01 12.93 14.93
N PRO A 39 10.29 11.91 15.76
CA PRO A 39 11.27 10.88 15.43
C PRO A 39 10.81 10.08 14.22
N MET A 40 11.75 9.78 13.34
CA MET A 40 11.52 8.84 12.26
C MET A 40 11.56 7.41 12.82
N SER A 41 10.72 6.52 12.30
CA SER A 41 10.59 5.12 12.70
C SER A 41 10.72 4.19 11.49
N GLU A 42 10.82 2.88 11.68
CA GLU A 42 10.92 1.91 10.57
C GLU A 42 9.75 2.04 9.59
N SER A 43 8.55 2.40 10.07
CA SER A 43 7.36 2.63 9.24
C SER A 43 7.50 3.77 8.23
N ASN A 44 8.49 4.66 8.43
CA ASN A 44 8.83 5.75 7.52
C ASN A 44 9.73 5.30 6.36
N THR A 45 10.03 4.01 6.23
CA THR A 45 10.88 3.50 5.15
C THR A 45 10.22 2.31 4.47
N ARG A 46 10.29 2.25 3.14
CA ARG A 46 9.77 1.12 2.36
C ARG A 46 10.64 0.86 1.15
N PHE A 47 10.99 -0.40 0.96
CA PHE A 47 11.60 -0.88 -0.26
C PHE A 47 10.54 -1.43 -1.21
N VAL A 48 10.64 -1.09 -2.50
CA VAL A 48 9.76 -1.60 -3.55
C VAL A 48 10.62 -2.18 -4.67
N HIS A 49 10.26 -3.40 -5.07
CA HIS A 49 10.96 -4.15 -6.11
C HIS A 49 10.02 -4.43 -7.27
N TYR A 50 10.31 -3.83 -8.42
CA TYR A 50 9.67 -4.10 -9.71
C TYR A 50 10.62 -4.89 -10.61
N PRO A 51 10.15 -5.55 -11.68
CA PRO A 51 11.00 -6.31 -12.59
C PRO A 51 12.16 -5.49 -13.21
N ASP A 52 11.99 -4.19 -13.36
CA ASP A 52 12.90 -3.27 -14.03
C ASP A 52 13.41 -2.13 -13.13
N CYS A 53 12.96 -2.05 -11.87
CA CYS A 53 13.26 -0.93 -10.99
C CYS A 53 13.31 -1.32 -9.50
N GLN A 54 14.22 -0.71 -8.75
CA GLN A 54 14.38 -0.92 -7.31
C GLN A 54 14.41 0.40 -6.56
N GLN A 55 13.37 0.67 -5.78
CA GLN A 55 13.21 1.97 -5.12
C GLN A 55 13.22 1.83 -3.61
N LEU A 56 14.01 2.68 -2.96
CA LEU A 56 13.88 2.96 -1.54
C LEU A 56 13.09 4.25 -1.36
N ILE A 57 11.98 4.16 -0.64
CA ILE A 57 11.08 5.26 -0.31
C ILE A 57 11.26 5.61 1.16
N ILE A 58 11.46 6.88 1.45
CA ILE A 58 11.62 7.41 2.81
C ILE A 58 10.60 8.54 3.01
N TRP A 59 9.75 8.43 4.03
CA TRP A 59 8.82 9.48 4.44
C TRP A 59 9.42 10.29 5.58
N LEU A 60 9.82 11.52 5.25
CA LEU A 60 10.32 12.51 6.20
C LEU A 60 9.21 12.93 7.17
N THR A 61 9.59 13.23 8.41
CA THR A 61 8.65 13.68 9.45
C THR A 61 8.35 15.18 9.35
N HIS A 62 9.18 15.91 8.60
CA HIS A 62 9.04 17.34 8.30
C HIS A 62 9.10 17.60 6.79
N PRO A 63 8.69 18.79 6.30
CA PRO A 63 8.83 19.15 4.91
C PRO A 63 10.28 19.01 4.42
N GLY A 64 10.49 18.33 3.29
CA GLY A 64 11.79 18.03 2.70
C GLY A 64 12.68 19.25 2.45
N ARG A 65 12.09 20.44 2.28
CA ARG A 65 12.81 21.71 2.14
C ARG A 65 13.56 22.14 3.41
N GLU A 66 13.15 21.63 4.57
CA GLU A 66 13.81 21.87 5.84
C GLU A 66 15.04 20.97 6.03
N TYR A 67 15.16 19.90 5.23
CA TYR A 67 16.33 19.04 5.25
C TYR A 67 17.45 19.62 4.37
N GLY A 68 18.68 19.24 4.72
CA GLY A 68 19.89 19.60 3.99
C GLY A 68 20.30 18.48 3.05
N ARG A 69 21.33 17.74 3.46
CA ARG A 69 21.96 16.70 2.64
C ARG A 69 21.61 15.31 3.14
N ALA A 70 21.65 14.37 2.22
CA ALA A 70 21.60 12.95 2.50
C ALA A 70 22.89 12.29 2.01
N THR A 71 23.48 11.45 2.85
CA THR A 71 24.76 10.77 2.57
C THR A 71 24.58 9.26 2.70
N LEU A 72 24.94 8.52 1.64
CA LEU A 72 25.04 7.06 1.66
C LEU A 72 26.47 6.66 2.02
N ARG A 73 26.61 5.87 3.09
CA ARG A 73 27.89 5.29 3.50
C ARG A 73 27.85 3.77 3.43
N ASP A 74 28.93 3.18 2.96
CA ASP A 74 29.19 1.75 3.11
C ASP A 74 29.65 1.49 4.56
N THR A 75 28.89 0.70 5.31
CA THR A 75 29.17 0.42 6.72
C THR A 75 30.44 -0.39 6.91
N LYS A 76 30.80 -1.25 5.94
CA LYS A 76 31.99 -2.11 6.01
C LYS A 76 33.26 -1.30 5.75
N ASN A 77 33.24 -0.45 4.73
CA ASN A 77 34.41 0.33 4.31
C ASN A 77 34.47 1.74 4.90
N LYS A 78 33.40 2.18 5.60
CA LYS A 78 33.20 3.55 6.11
C LYS A 78 33.37 4.63 5.03
N LYS A 79 33.18 4.26 3.76
CA LYS A 79 33.37 5.13 2.61
C LYS A 79 32.05 5.76 2.22
N VAL A 80 32.06 7.06 1.91
CA VAL A 80 30.91 7.72 1.28
C VAL A 80 30.79 7.18 -0.14
N VAL A 81 29.64 6.56 -0.41
CA VAL A 81 29.29 6.02 -1.73
C VAL A 81 28.68 7.12 -2.58
N GLU A 82 27.79 7.91 -1.99
CA GLU A 82 27.06 8.97 -2.66
C GLU A 82 26.60 10.04 -1.65
N GLU A 83 26.55 11.30 -2.07
CA GLU A 83 25.99 12.43 -1.32
C GLU A 83 25.07 13.23 -2.25
N TRP A 84 23.89 13.60 -1.77
CA TRP A 84 22.89 14.35 -2.55
C TRP A 84 22.11 15.35 -1.69
N SER A 85 21.52 16.37 -2.31
CA SER A 85 20.54 17.22 -1.62
C SER A 85 19.22 16.48 -1.49
N VAL A 86 18.57 16.55 -0.32
CA VAL A 86 17.26 15.92 -0.11
C VAL A 86 16.21 16.42 -1.11
N THR A 87 16.32 17.69 -1.52
CA THR A 87 15.43 18.32 -2.50
C THR A 87 15.50 17.68 -3.89
N ASP A 88 16.64 17.08 -4.27
CA ASP A 88 16.86 16.55 -5.61
C ASP A 88 16.10 15.24 -5.86
N ARG A 89 15.73 14.55 -4.77
CA ARG A 89 15.02 13.27 -4.77
C ARG A 89 13.66 13.36 -4.09
N LEU A 90 13.18 14.59 -3.85
CA LEU A 90 11.92 14.85 -3.18
C LEU A 90 10.74 14.66 -4.16
N ASN A 91 9.82 13.78 -3.79
CA ASN A 91 8.51 13.63 -4.40
C ASN A 91 7.46 14.28 -3.49
N GLY A 92 6.83 15.35 -3.96
CA GLY A 92 5.91 16.15 -3.14
C GLY A 92 6.62 16.89 -2.00
N SER A 93 6.05 16.85 -0.79
CA SER A 93 6.53 17.64 0.35
C SER A 93 7.37 16.85 1.35
N ILE A 94 7.17 15.54 1.49
CA ILE A 94 7.77 14.73 2.57
C ILE A 94 8.37 13.41 2.10
N GLN A 95 8.21 13.03 0.84
CA GLN A 95 8.63 11.71 0.38
C GLN A 95 9.93 11.83 -0.40
N VAL A 96 10.93 11.03 -0.07
CA VAL A 96 12.16 10.86 -0.85
C VAL A 96 12.09 9.52 -1.55
N VAL A 97 12.31 9.53 -2.87
CA VAL A 97 12.34 8.31 -3.69
C VAL A 97 13.74 8.16 -4.27
N TRP A 98 14.37 7.04 -3.99
CA TRP A 98 15.74 6.77 -4.43
C TRP A 98 15.84 5.47 -5.22
N ASP A 99 16.42 5.55 -6.41
CA ASP A 99 16.78 4.39 -7.22
C ASP A 99 18.05 3.73 -6.68
N THR A 100 17.90 2.47 -6.27
CA THR A 100 18.95 1.68 -5.65
C THR A 100 19.67 0.76 -6.64
N LEU A 101 19.27 0.73 -7.92
CA LEU A 101 19.91 -0.09 -8.96
C LEU A 101 21.43 0.13 -9.08
N PRO A 102 21.98 1.36 -9.00
CA PRO A 102 23.42 1.58 -9.12
C PRO A 102 24.24 1.10 -7.90
N VAL A 103 23.56 0.72 -6.81
CA VAL A 103 24.20 0.37 -5.53
C VAL A 103 24.53 -1.11 -5.51
N ALA A 104 25.80 -1.45 -5.28
CA ALA A 104 26.23 -2.83 -5.15
C ALA A 104 25.58 -3.54 -3.93
N PRO A 105 25.53 -4.88 -3.91
CA PRO A 105 25.15 -5.63 -2.71
C PRO A 105 26.14 -5.38 -1.57
N GLY A 106 25.63 -5.11 -0.37
CA GLY A 106 26.43 -4.70 0.78
C GLY A 106 25.61 -4.15 1.94
N ALA A 107 26.28 -3.78 3.03
CA ALA A 107 25.68 -3.11 4.18
C ALA A 107 25.92 -1.60 4.09
N TYR A 108 24.86 -0.81 4.25
CA TYR A 108 24.87 0.63 4.03
C TYR A 108 24.12 1.37 5.13
N SER A 109 24.44 2.65 5.28
CA SER A 109 23.68 3.60 6.08
C SER A 109 23.42 4.89 5.30
N ILE A 110 22.17 5.38 5.35
CA ILE A 110 21.81 6.72 4.86
C ILE A 110 21.70 7.65 6.06
N GLU A 111 22.42 8.75 6.00
CA GLU A 111 22.39 9.84 6.97
C GLU A 111 21.66 11.02 6.34
N ILE A 112 20.50 11.42 6.87
CA ILE A 112 19.69 12.55 6.40
C ILE A 112 19.77 13.66 7.44
N GLU A 113 20.33 14.80 7.07
CA GLU A 113 20.51 15.94 7.96
C GLU A 113 19.32 16.91 7.89
N TRP A 114 18.74 17.22 9.06
CA TRP A 114 17.76 18.27 9.23
C TRP A 114 18.45 19.58 9.64
N LYS A 115 18.05 20.72 9.06
CA LYS A 115 18.71 22.02 9.29
C LYS A 115 18.69 22.50 10.74
N ASN A 116 17.83 21.92 11.58
CA ASN A 116 17.74 22.22 13.01
C ASN A 116 18.76 21.45 13.88
N GLY A 117 19.67 20.70 13.26
CA GLY A 117 20.73 19.97 13.97
C GLY A 117 20.39 18.52 14.31
N TRP A 118 19.24 18.00 13.89
CA TRP A 118 18.93 16.57 13.97
C TRP A 118 19.39 15.82 12.71
N GLN A 119 19.68 14.54 12.87
CA GLN A 119 20.01 13.63 11.78
C GLN A 119 19.28 12.31 11.95
N HIS A 120 18.72 11.81 10.86
CA HIS A 120 18.16 10.47 10.78
C HIS A 120 19.19 9.54 10.13
N GLN A 121 19.48 8.42 10.77
CA GLN A 121 20.37 7.39 10.24
C GLN A 121 19.57 6.12 9.99
N ILE A 122 19.50 5.68 8.74
CA ILE A 122 18.79 4.47 8.31
C ILE A 122 19.82 3.44 7.86
N SER A 123 19.92 2.31 8.54
CA SER A 123 20.82 1.21 8.18
C SER A 123 20.07 0.15 7.38
N PHE A 124 20.68 -0.38 6.32
CA PHE A 124 20.08 -1.43 5.50
C PHE A 124 21.13 -2.36 4.88
N VAL A 125 20.70 -3.56 4.51
CA VAL A 125 21.52 -4.54 3.80
C VAL A 125 20.89 -4.81 2.44
N LYS A 126 21.69 -4.67 1.38
CA LYS A 126 21.33 -5.07 0.02
C LYS A 126 21.93 -6.43 -0.29
N TYR A 127 21.08 -7.42 -0.51
CA TYR A 127 21.44 -8.79 -0.90
C TYR A 127 21.51 -8.91 -2.42
N LYS A 128 22.23 -9.91 -2.93
CA LYS A 128 22.21 -10.23 -4.36
C LYS A 128 20.85 -10.80 -4.76
N GLU A 129 20.50 -10.65 -6.03
CA GLU A 129 19.40 -11.38 -6.63
C GLU A 129 19.64 -12.89 -6.46
N ASN A 130 18.71 -13.58 -5.77
CA ASN A 130 18.76 -14.98 -5.32
C ASN A 130 19.45 -15.29 -3.98
N ASP A 131 20.06 -14.31 -3.30
CA ASP A 131 20.42 -14.51 -1.89
C ASP A 131 19.12 -14.43 -1.07
N THR A 132 18.69 -15.55 -0.51
CA THR A 132 17.66 -15.55 0.52
C THR A 132 18.21 -14.77 1.71
N PRO A 133 17.57 -13.65 2.12
CA PRO A 133 17.91 -13.05 3.39
C PRO A 133 17.82 -14.15 4.46
N PRO A 134 18.67 -14.13 5.50
CA PRO A 134 18.45 -15.00 6.63
C PRO A 134 16.98 -14.84 7.00
N LEU A 135 16.25 -15.94 7.09
CA LEU A 135 14.91 -15.93 7.67
C LEU A 135 15.10 -15.13 8.95
N LYS A 136 14.54 -13.91 9.02
CA LYS A 136 14.28 -13.32 10.33
C LYS A 136 13.59 -14.47 11.03
N ASP A 137 14.17 -14.96 12.14
CA ASP A 137 13.37 -15.74 13.08
C ASP A 137 12.05 -15.01 13.12
N PRO A 138 10.92 -15.68 12.83
CA PRO A 138 9.64 -15.01 12.81
C PRO A 138 9.69 -14.15 14.05
N VAL A 139 9.59 -12.82 13.86
CA VAL A 139 9.53 -11.92 14.98
C VAL A 139 8.26 -12.39 15.66
N ILE A 140 8.41 -13.32 16.60
CA ILE A 140 7.44 -13.58 17.62
C ILE A 140 7.36 -12.18 18.17
N PRO A 141 6.26 -11.44 17.94
CA PRO A 141 6.14 -10.14 18.52
C PRO A 141 6.52 -10.33 19.99
N ALA A 142 7.59 -9.68 20.44
CA ALA A 142 8.02 -9.71 21.84
C ALA A 142 7.04 -8.89 22.71
N ASN A 143 5.77 -8.91 22.32
CA ASN A 143 4.58 -8.73 23.10
C ASN A 143 3.67 -9.94 22.86
N ASN A 144 4.15 -11.12 23.26
CA ASN A 144 3.30 -12.07 23.99
C ASN A 144 3.08 -11.52 25.42
N LYS A 145 2.65 -10.26 25.55
CA LYS A 145 1.52 -10.04 26.44
C LYS A 145 0.40 -10.63 25.66
N GLU A 146 -0.10 -11.76 26.12
CA GLU A 146 -1.42 -12.29 25.76
C GLU A 146 -2.25 -11.12 25.22
N GLU A 147 -2.43 -11.05 23.91
CA GLU A 147 -3.62 -10.39 23.39
C GLU A 147 -4.73 -11.27 23.95
N LYS A 148 -5.10 -11.01 25.20
CA LYS A 148 -6.48 -11.05 25.61
C LYS A 148 -7.15 -10.40 24.43
N THR A 149 -7.90 -11.20 23.68
CA THR A 149 -8.86 -10.73 22.72
C THR A 149 -9.66 -9.73 23.53
N GLN A 150 -9.25 -8.45 23.50
CA GLN A 150 -9.82 -7.47 24.39
C GLN A 150 -11.22 -7.40 23.88
N ALA A 151 -12.16 -7.93 24.66
CA ALA A 151 -13.56 -7.86 24.34
C ALA A 151 -13.81 -6.39 23.93
N PRO A 152 -14.55 -6.15 22.83
CA PRO A 152 -14.70 -4.83 22.27
C PRO A 152 -15.00 -3.84 23.40
N ILE A 153 -14.31 -2.70 23.43
CA ILE A 153 -14.47 -1.69 24.49
C ILE A 153 -15.98 -1.44 24.66
N GLN A 154 -16.53 -1.84 25.80
CA GLN A 154 -17.95 -1.66 26.11
C GLN A 154 -18.11 -0.30 26.76
N TYR A 155 -18.71 0.63 26.03
CA TYR A 155 -19.00 1.96 26.54
C TYR A 155 -20.25 1.92 27.42
N ARG A 156 -20.19 2.60 28.57
CA ARG A 156 -21.32 2.78 29.48
C ARG A 156 -21.73 4.25 29.48
N ASP A 157 -23.04 4.51 29.58
CA ASP A 157 -23.56 5.87 29.73
C ASP A 157 -23.24 6.45 31.14
N GLY A 158 -23.57 7.73 31.35
CA GLY A 158 -23.38 8.39 32.65
C GLY A 158 -24.23 7.82 33.80
N PHE A 159 -25.11 6.85 33.52
CA PHE A 159 -25.96 6.14 34.46
C PHE A 159 -25.55 4.65 34.61
N GLY A 160 -24.51 4.20 33.92
CA GLY A 160 -23.95 2.85 33.99
C GLY A 160 -24.57 1.81 33.04
N ASN A 161 -25.52 2.20 32.18
CA ASN A 161 -26.12 1.32 31.17
C ASN A 161 -25.14 1.07 30.02
N GLU A 162 -25.15 -0.13 29.46
CA GLU A 162 -24.31 -0.48 28.31
C GLU A 162 -24.87 0.20 27.04
N ILE A 163 -24.00 0.94 26.34
CA ILE A 163 -24.32 1.55 25.06
C ILE A 163 -24.11 0.49 23.99
N GLU A 164 -25.10 0.32 23.11
CA GLU A 164 -25.03 -0.60 21.99
C GLU A 164 -23.82 -0.27 21.10
N ASN A 165 -22.96 -1.26 20.84
CA ASN A 165 -21.75 -1.08 20.04
C ASN A 165 -22.11 -1.04 18.54
N GLU A 166 -22.74 0.05 18.10
CA GLU A 166 -23.10 0.32 16.70
C GLU A 166 -21.89 0.14 15.74
N ASP A 167 -20.69 0.43 16.24
CA ASP A 167 -19.41 0.21 15.54
C ASP A 167 -19.19 -1.24 15.08
N MET A 168 -19.63 -2.24 15.85
CA MET A 168 -19.49 -3.65 15.44
C MET A 168 -20.41 -3.97 14.28
N VAL A 169 -21.65 -3.50 14.33
CA VAL A 169 -22.64 -3.68 13.25
C VAL A 169 -22.16 -2.99 11.97
N LEU A 170 -21.59 -1.79 12.08
CA LEU A 170 -20.98 -1.06 10.97
C LEU A 170 -19.79 -1.80 10.37
N ARG A 171 -18.90 -2.35 11.19
CA ARG A 171 -17.74 -3.12 10.72
C ARG A 171 -18.16 -4.40 10.01
N GLU A 172 -19.10 -5.16 10.56
CA GLU A 172 -19.61 -6.37 9.91
C GLU A 172 -20.26 -6.06 8.56
N LYS A 173 -21.05 -4.98 8.48
CA LYS A 173 -21.64 -4.52 7.23
C LYS A 173 -20.58 -4.13 6.20
N LEU A 174 -19.57 -3.36 6.61
CA LEU A 174 -18.49 -2.93 5.74
C LEU A 174 -17.66 -4.11 5.21
N ILE A 175 -17.35 -5.09 6.07
CA ILE A 175 -16.61 -6.29 5.66
C ILE A 175 -17.40 -7.09 4.63
N LYS A 176 -18.72 -7.26 4.83
CA LYS A 176 -19.61 -7.90 3.86
C LYS A 176 -19.65 -7.14 2.54
N ASP A 177 -19.75 -5.82 2.57
CA ASP A 177 -19.77 -4.97 1.37
C ASP A 177 -18.44 -5.04 0.59
N ILE A 178 -17.31 -5.06 1.30
CA ILE A 178 -15.98 -5.23 0.69
C ILE A 178 -15.87 -6.61 0.05
N ALA A 179 -16.22 -7.67 0.77
CA ALA A 179 -16.19 -9.03 0.23
C ALA A 179 -17.05 -9.14 -1.04
N ARG A 180 -18.27 -8.60 -1.00
CA ARG A 180 -19.21 -8.55 -2.14
C ARG A 180 -18.61 -7.88 -3.37
N LYS A 181 -17.87 -6.77 -3.20
CA LYS A 181 -17.23 -6.06 -4.33
C LYS A 181 -16.14 -6.88 -5.02
N PHE A 182 -15.41 -7.73 -4.28
CA PHE A 182 -14.34 -8.54 -4.85
C PHE A 182 -14.83 -9.84 -5.48
N THR A 183 -15.95 -10.39 -5.01
CA THR A 183 -16.54 -11.62 -5.57
C THR A 183 -17.42 -11.35 -6.80
N ARG A 184 -17.92 -10.13 -6.95
CA ARG A 184 -18.89 -9.78 -7.97
C ARG A 184 -18.25 -9.53 -9.34
N HIS A 185 -18.59 -10.33 -10.34
CA HIS A 185 -18.06 -10.22 -11.69
C HIS A 185 -19.08 -10.68 -12.75
N ILE A 186 -18.74 -10.48 -14.03
CA ILE A 186 -19.54 -10.89 -15.17
C ILE A 186 -18.71 -11.82 -16.05
N GLU A 187 -19.31 -12.93 -16.45
CA GLU A 187 -18.77 -13.83 -17.46
C GLU A 187 -19.69 -13.81 -18.68
N TYR A 188 -19.13 -14.16 -19.84
CA TYR A 188 -19.85 -14.21 -21.11
C TYR A 188 -19.74 -15.60 -21.71
N GLU A 189 -20.87 -16.17 -22.09
CA GLU A 189 -20.95 -17.45 -22.80
C GLU A 189 -21.69 -17.27 -24.12
N GLY A 190 -21.23 -17.88 -25.21
CA GLY A 190 -21.86 -17.79 -26.53
C GLY A 190 -20.97 -17.13 -27.59
N ASN A 191 -21.59 -16.46 -28.56
CA ASN A 191 -20.90 -15.80 -29.66
C ASN A 191 -21.14 -14.28 -29.64
N VAL A 192 -20.50 -13.55 -30.56
CA VAL A 192 -20.56 -12.09 -30.60
C VAL A 192 -21.97 -11.54 -30.91
N ARG A 193 -22.86 -12.35 -31.48
CA ARG A 193 -24.22 -11.92 -31.87
C ARG A 193 -25.29 -12.31 -30.85
N ALA A 194 -25.13 -13.44 -30.18
CA ALA A 194 -26.07 -13.91 -29.18
C ALA A 194 -25.36 -14.82 -28.17
N GLY A 195 -25.80 -14.76 -26.92
CA GLY A 195 -25.25 -15.56 -25.85
C GLY A 195 -25.89 -15.25 -24.51
N THR A 196 -25.15 -15.54 -23.44
CA THR A 196 -25.60 -15.39 -22.07
C THR A 196 -24.56 -14.61 -21.27
N ILE A 197 -25.04 -13.59 -20.57
CA ILE A 197 -24.29 -12.83 -19.59
C ILE A 197 -24.53 -13.49 -18.24
N ILE A 198 -23.47 -13.94 -17.59
CA ILE A 198 -23.52 -14.61 -16.30
C ILE A 198 -23.03 -13.63 -15.25
N TYR A 199 -23.96 -13.18 -14.41
CA TYR A 199 -23.66 -12.40 -13.22
C TYR A 199 -23.37 -13.32 -12.05
N THR A 200 -22.21 -13.16 -11.41
CA THR A 200 -21.81 -13.93 -10.22
C THR A 200 -21.55 -13.00 -9.05
N ASP A 201 -22.12 -13.30 -7.89
CA ASP A 201 -21.93 -12.60 -6.61
C ASP A 201 -21.94 -13.61 -5.45
N GLY A 202 -20.76 -14.11 -5.09
CA GLY A 202 -20.63 -15.20 -4.12
C GLY A 202 -21.28 -16.48 -4.63
N GLU A 203 -22.29 -16.99 -3.92
CA GLU A 203 -23.06 -18.18 -4.32
C GLU A 203 -24.20 -17.84 -5.30
N VAL A 204 -24.51 -16.56 -5.49
CA VAL A 204 -25.56 -16.12 -6.40
C VAL A 204 -25.01 -16.11 -7.83
N ARG A 205 -25.68 -16.84 -8.71
CA ARG A 205 -25.39 -16.86 -10.15
C ARG A 205 -26.67 -16.61 -10.93
N ILE A 206 -26.69 -15.56 -11.74
CA ILE A 206 -27.84 -15.14 -12.54
C ILE A 206 -27.43 -15.08 -14.00
N GLU A 207 -28.23 -15.69 -14.86
CA GLU A 207 -28.00 -15.73 -16.30
C GLU A 207 -28.97 -14.79 -17.01
N PHE A 208 -28.45 -13.95 -17.89
CA PHE A 208 -29.23 -13.06 -18.75
C PHE A 208 -28.91 -13.37 -20.21
N SER A 209 -29.93 -13.78 -20.97
CA SER A 209 -29.77 -13.95 -22.42
C SER A 209 -29.55 -12.60 -23.07
N HIS A 210 -28.66 -12.53 -24.05
CA HIS A 210 -28.39 -11.32 -24.82
C HIS A 210 -28.38 -11.59 -26.32
N GLU A 211 -28.71 -10.56 -27.08
CA GLU A 211 -28.66 -10.55 -28.54
C GLU A 211 -28.24 -9.16 -29.06
N MET A 212 -27.46 -9.13 -30.13
CA MET A 212 -27.13 -7.88 -30.82
C MET A 212 -28.36 -7.32 -31.53
N GLY A 213 -28.63 -6.05 -31.28
CA GLY A 213 -29.71 -5.33 -31.94
C GLY A 213 -29.35 -4.89 -33.36
N GLY A 214 -30.37 -4.43 -34.09
CA GLY A 214 -30.22 -3.76 -35.38
C GLY A 214 -30.61 -2.28 -35.32
N GLY A 215 -30.14 -1.49 -36.28
CA GLY A 215 -30.47 -0.06 -36.38
C GLY A 215 -29.81 0.77 -35.29
N ASN A 216 -30.61 1.42 -34.44
CA ASN A 216 -30.13 2.30 -33.36
C ASN A 216 -29.91 1.60 -32.02
N CYS A 217 -30.07 0.27 -31.96
CA CYS A 217 -29.78 -0.51 -30.76
C CYS A 217 -28.65 -1.47 -31.04
N MET A 218 -27.58 -1.41 -30.24
CA MET A 218 -26.42 -2.28 -30.39
C MET A 218 -26.60 -3.61 -29.65
N PHE A 219 -27.38 -3.63 -28.57
CA PHE A 219 -27.40 -4.75 -27.64
C PHE A 219 -28.72 -4.82 -26.85
N TYR A 220 -29.34 -5.99 -26.81
CA TYR A 220 -30.51 -6.30 -25.99
C TYR A 220 -30.16 -7.36 -24.95
N ILE A 221 -30.59 -7.12 -23.73
CA ILE A 221 -30.51 -8.08 -22.62
C ILE A 221 -31.95 -8.41 -22.22
N ASP A 222 -32.28 -9.69 -22.18
CA ASP A 222 -33.56 -10.15 -21.65
C ASP A 222 -33.51 -10.10 -20.12
N ILE A 223 -34.33 -9.23 -19.55
CA ILE A 223 -34.36 -8.97 -18.11
C ILE A 223 -35.69 -9.49 -17.56
N PRO A 224 -35.69 -10.40 -16.57
CA PRO A 224 -36.91 -10.85 -15.92
C PRO A 224 -37.74 -9.68 -15.38
N SER A 225 -39.05 -9.78 -15.55
CA SER A 225 -40.00 -8.84 -14.95
C SER A 225 -39.92 -8.89 -13.42
N GLU A 226 -40.39 -7.85 -12.73
CA GLU A 226 -40.36 -7.79 -11.26
C GLU A 226 -41.11 -8.95 -10.61
N GLN A 227 -42.19 -9.42 -11.25
CA GLN A 227 -42.99 -10.56 -10.79
C GLN A 227 -42.26 -11.89 -10.93
N GLN A 228 -41.33 -11.99 -11.89
CA GLN A 228 -40.59 -13.22 -12.20
C GLN A 228 -39.18 -13.20 -11.59
N TRP A 229 -38.71 -12.05 -11.09
CA TRP A 229 -37.35 -11.83 -10.65
C TRP A 229 -36.91 -12.82 -9.58
N GLU A 230 -37.62 -12.90 -8.45
CA GLU A 230 -37.21 -13.76 -7.33
C GLU A 230 -37.28 -15.24 -7.70
N MET A 231 -38.26 -15.61 -8.54
CA MET A 231 -38.43 -16.97 -9.03
C MET A 231 -37.28 -17.41 -9.96
N GLN A 232 -36.85 -16.55 -10.86
CA GLN A 232 -35.83 -16.88 -11.86
C GLN A 232 -34.40 -16.68 -11.35
N THR A 233 -34.16 -15.61 -10.59
CA THR A 233 -32.82 -15.22 -10.14
C THR A 233 -32.46 -15.73 -8.74
N LYS A 234 -33.46 -16.19 -7.96
CA LYS A 234 -33.32 -16.54 -6.55
C LYS A 234 -32.75 -15.40 -5.68
N THR A 235 -32.88 -14.16 -6.14
CA THR A 235 -32.47 -12.96 -5.38
C THR A 235 -33.68 -12.10 -5.05
N ALA A 236 -33.61 -11.37 -3.94
CA ALA A 236 -34.69 -10.48 -3.51
C ALA A 236 -34.94 -9.36 -4.52
N LEU A 237 -36.20 -8.97 -4.71
CA LEU A 237 -36.60 -7.91 -5.63
C LEU A 237 -35.90 -6.57 -5.32
N ALA A 238 -35.61 -6.30 -4.05
CA ALA A 238 -34.89 -5.09 -3.64
C ALA A 238 -33.47 -4.98 -4.24
N ALA A 239 -32.81 -6.11 -4.52
CA ALA A 239 -31.48 -6.15 -5.11
C ALA A 239 -31.51 -6.00 -6.65
N ARG A 240 -32.68 -6.13 -7.28
CA ARG A 240 -32.85 -6.13 -8.75
C ARG A 240 -32.20 -4.91 -9.40
N LYS A 241 -32.53 -3.72 -8.93
CA LYS A 241 -32.03 -2.46 -9.50
C LYS A 241 -30.50 -2.39 -9.44
N GLU A 242 -29.93 -2.71 -8.28
CA GLU A 242 -28.48 -2.71 -8.06
C GLU A 242 -27.76 -3.75 -8.94
N ILE A 243 -28.38 -4.90 -9.17
CA ILE A 243 -27.85 -5.95 -10.05
C ILE A 243 -27.83 -5.49 -11.50
N LEU A 244 -28.95 -4.93 -11.98
CA LEU A 244 -29.07 -4.47 -13.36
C LEU A 244 -28.16 -3.27 -13.67
N GLU A 245 -28.01 -2.33 -12.74
CA GLU A 245 -27.07 -1.20 -12.90
C GLU A 245 -25.62 -1.68 -13.07
N PHE A 246 -25.21 -2.68 -12.30
CA PHE A 246 -23.87 -3.24 -12.41
C PHE A 246 -23.63 -3.96 -13.73
N VAL A 247 -24.63 -4.71 -14.21
CA VAL A 247 -24.58 -5.39 -15.50
C VAL A 247 -24.51 -4.36 -16.63
N ALA A 248 -25.38 -3.35 -16.60
CA ALA A 248 -25.43 -2.31 -17.62
C ALA A 248 -24.15 -1.46 -17.71
N LEU A 249 -23.39 -1.29 -16.62
CA LEU A 249 -22.12 -0.56 -16.65
C LEU A 249 -20.94 -1.35 -17.24
N ARG A 250 -21.09 -2.66 -17.44
CA ARG A 250 -20.01 -3.60 -17.82
C ARG A 250 -20.23 -4.32 -19.14
N VAL A 251 -21.38 -4.09 -19.76
CA VAL A 251 -21.79 -4.57 -21.08
C VAL A 251 -21.74 -3.38 -22.04
#